data_AF-A0A9Q9DY48-F1
#
_entry.id   AF-A0A9Q9DY48-F1
#
_cell.length_a   1.000
_cell.length_b   1.000
_cell.length_c   1.000
_cell.angle_alpha   90.00
_cell.angle_beta   90.00
_cell.angle_gamma   90.00
#
_symmetry.space_group_name_H-M   'P 1'
#
loop_
_entity.id
_entity.type
_entity.pdbx_description
1 polymer ?
#
loop_
_entity_poly.entity_id
_entity_poly.type
_entity_poly.pdbx_seq_one_letter_code
_entity_poly.pdbx_strand_id
1 'polypeptide(L)'
;MSPHVYLLGLMFADKVFSIDSLTPERLYKLEIRSGCNQLVVPIKDEAADLWVFRRYEQIATKREMSNDQLPYATIKTHLKDIGHIAGFREVLKPYSFRYGTGNAFDRSLDVSSNMRNGIMNHSNDKVFKDHYFSRTISLDVQAVVRSTQPQRDLIQAACSMSRSIDPNRPRYLTSEQKQSIAKDPEIQKMEKRLKQNSMNIQEYEKCKRDIRNKKQRMRYQILRQSRRDYEKTQPEKDIQQQLLGKGFEEKMETVPKESQRTQGHERLILAATSPPESSVAAEMTRKVEAINAVKDYCSFEEGEMPRRRAEDPCANYKPQETDDTRKKAIEEAKDVFFKENRPKICFICLGNEGLVLEKRLYCFASPGDLSKHFKRHLMQFNESKGEECRLCKVHLSNSLHMRRHAFEQHGTVSNNFR
;
A
#
# COMPACT_ATOMS: atom_id res chain seq x y z
N MET A 1 13.41 13.69 0.92
CA MET A 1 13.27 12.63 1.95
C MET A 1 14.48 11.73 1.93
N SER A 2 15.08 11.43 3.09
CA SER A 2 16.25 10.54 3.16
C SER A 2 15.82 9.08 3.26
N PRO A 3 16.28 8.16 2.39
CA PRO A 3 15.95 6.74 2.49
C PRO A 3 16.41 6.13 3.82
N HIS A 4 17.41 6.73 4.47
CA HIS A 4 17.90 6.30 5.79
C HIS A 4 16.83 6.37 6.88
N VAL A 5 15.92 7.35 6.83
CA VAL A 5 14.83 7.47 7.83
C VAL A 5 13.91 6.26 7.76
N TYR A 6 13.51 5.86 6.55
CA TYR A 6 12.67 4.69 6.35
C TYR A 6 13.38 3.40 6.74
N LEU A 7 14.65 3.24 6.34
CA LEU A 7 15.43 2.06 6.70
C LEU A 7 15.60 1.95 8.22
N LEU A 8 15.98 3.03 8.91
CA LEU A 8 16.11 3.03 10.37
C LEU A 8 14.77 2.74 11.06
N GLY A 9 13.67 3.32 10.58
CA GLY A 9 12.34 3.04 11.11
C GLY A 9 11.96 1.57 11.02
N LEU A 10 12.23 0.93 9.87
CA LEU A 10 12.05 -0.52 9.69
C LEU A 10 12.97 -1.33 10.62
N MET A 11 14.25 -0.97 10.70
CA MET A 11 15.23 -1.62 11.58
C MET A 11 14.83 -1.56 13.06
N PHE A 12 14.32 -0.42 13.54
CA PHE A 12 13.81 -0.28 14.90
C PHE A 12 12.49 -1.03 15.12
N ALA A 13 11.61 -1.12 14.12
CA ALA A 13 10.39 -1.91 14.20
C ALA A 13 10.68 -3.41 14.32
N ASP A 14 11.66 -3.90 13.56
CA ASP A 14 12.11 -5.29 13.58
C ASP A 14 13.09 -5.60 14.74
N LYS A 15 13.46 -4.61 15.56
CA LYS A 15 14.40 -4.75 16.69
C LYS A 15 15.74 -5.38 16.28
N VAL A 16 16.28 -4.98 15.12
CA VAL A 16 17.48 -5.61 14.53
C VAL A 16 18.78 -5.26 15.25
N PHE A 17 18.81 -4.20 16.06
CA PHE A 17 20.02 -3.79 16.76
C PHE A 17 20.30 -4.68 17.96
N SER A 18 21.56 -5.05 18.19
CA SER A 18 21.95 -5.95 19.31
C SER A 18 21.81 -5.31 20.69
N ILE A 19 21.61 -3.99 20.74
CA ILE A 19 21.46 -3.21 21.97
C ILE A 19 19.98 -2.87 22.14
N ASP A 20 19.26 -3.62 22.97
CA ASP A 20 17.81 -3.43 23.17
C ASP A 20 17.44 -2.05 23.72
N SER A 21 18.39 -1.40 24.42
CA SER A 21 18.21 -0.05 24.96
C SER A 21 18.46 1.07 23.94
N LEU A 22 18.84 0.74 22.71
CA LEU A 22 19.06 1.72 21.65
C LEU A 22 17.71 2.16 21.09
N THR A 23 17.47 3.47 21.08
CA THR A 23 16.29 4.11 20.50
C THR A 23 16.71 5.11 19.44
N PRO A 24 15.80 5.58 18.56
CA PRO A 24 16.12 6.64 17.61
C PRO A 24 16.73 7.88 18.28
N GLU A 25 16.21 8.30 19.45
CA GLU A 25 16.73 9.43 20.22
C GLU A 25 18.16 9.19 20.71
N ARG A 26 18.45 7.97 21.19
CA ARG A 26 19.77 7.61 21.71
C ARG A 26 20.79 7.44 20.60
N LEU A 27 20.38 6.95 19.43
CA LEU A 27 21.24 6.78 18.26
C LEU A 27 21.93 8.10 17.87
N TYR A 28 21.20 9.22 17.86
CA TYR A 28 21.76 10.54 17.53
C TYR A 28 22.55 11.20 18.67
N LYS A 29 22.57 10.59 19.87
CA LYS A 29 23.36 11.04 21.02
C LYS A 29 24.62 10.19 21.24
N LEU A 30 24.86 9.19 20.40
CA LEU A 30 26.07 8.37 20.50
C LEU A 30 27.30 9.20 20.13
N GLU A 31 28.37 9.01 20.89
CA GLU A 31 29.66 9.63 20.64
C GLU A 31 30.65 8.60 20.07
N ILE A 32 31.46 9.04 19.12
CA ILE A 32 32.57 8.22 18.62
C ILE A 32 33.71 8.34 19.63
N ARG A 33 34.22 7.20 20.10
CA ARG A 33 35.35 7.15 21.05
C ARG A 33 36.53 7.97 20.54
N SER A 34 37.18 8.72 21.42
CA SER A 34 38.40 9.47 21.10
C SER A 34 39.45 8.59 20.40
N GLY A 35 40.06 9.13 19.34
CA GLY A 35 40.99 8.41 18.47
C GLY A 35 40.35 7.45 17.46
N CYS A 36 39.02 7.30 17.44
CA CYS A 36 38.29 6.53 16.43
C CYS A 36 37.56 7.46 15.44
N ASN A 37 37.38 7.01 14.20
CA ASN A 37 36.67 7.76 13.15
C ASN A 37 35.25 7.25 12.87
N GLN A 38 34.85 6.15 13.51
CA GLN A 38 33.54 5.54 13.35
C GLN A 38 33.12 4.80 14.62
N LEU A 39 31.80 4.74 14.82
CA LEU A 39 31.16 3.83 15.76
C LEU A 39 30.23 2.91 14.97
N VAL A 40 30.56 1.63 14.92
CA VAL A 40 29.70 0.63 14.28
C VAL A 40 28.54 0.32 15.22
N VAL A 41 27.31 0.50 14.74
CA VAL A 41 26.11 0.12 15.49
C VAL A 41 25.81 -1.36 15.17
N PRO A 42 25.98 -2.27 16.14
CA PRO A 42 25.86 -3.70 15.87
C PRO A 42 24.41 -4.10 15.61
N ILE A 43 24.22 -4.98 14.63
CA ILE A 43 22.96 -5.67 14.33
C ILE A 43 23.06 -7.12 14.79
N LYS A 44 21.92 -7.72 15.14
CA LYS A 44 21.84 -9.14 15.55
C LYS A 44 22.12 -10.03 14.35
N ASP A 45 22.86 -11.12 14.56
CA ASP A 45 23.21 -12.06 13.48
C ASP A 45 21.96 -12.65 12.82
N GLU A 46 20.91 -12.94 13.60
CA GLU A 46 19.61 -13.42 13.11
C GLU A 46 18.89 -12.42 12.19
N ALA A 47 19.23 -11.13 12.25
CA ALA A 47 18.66 -10.09 11.39
C ALA A 47 19.49 -9.84 10.12
N ALA A 48 20.69 -10.43 9.99
CA ALA A 48 21.58 -10.20 8.85
C ALA A 48 20.97 -10.68 7.52
N ASP A 49 20.20 -11.78 7.56
CA ASP A 49 19.52 -12.36 6.39
C ASP A 49 18.08 -11.86 6.22
N LEU A 50 17.64 -10.88 7.03
CA LEU A 50 16.27 -10.37 6.96
C LEU A 50 16.09 -9.43 5.77
N TRP A 51 15.11 -9.74 4.92
CA TRP A 51 14.77 -8.87 3.79
C TRP A 51 14.11 -7.55 4.25
N VAL A 52 14.54 -6.42 3.67
CA VAL A 52 13.90 -5.11 3.93
C VAL A 52 12.45 -5.09 3.44
N PHE A 53 12.22 -5.53 2.19
CA PHE A 53 10.88 -5.66 1.62
C PHE A 53 10.42 -7.10 1.73
N ARG A 54 9.44 -7.33 2.61
CA ARG A 54 8.92 -8.65 2.94
C ARG A 54 7.48 -8.82 2.48
N ARG A 55 7.06 -10.06 2.32
CA ARG A 55 5.65 -10.41 2.14
C ARG A 55 4.92 -10.25 3.48
N TYR A 56 3.60 -10.14 3.41
CA TYR A 56 2.74 -10.38 4.55
C TYR A 56 2.04 -11.73 4.38
N GLU A 57 1.74 -12.35 5.50
CA GLU A 57 0.92 -13.53 5.61
C GLU A 57 -0.35 -13.18 6.38
N GLN A 58 -1.47 -13.76 5.94
CA GLN A 58 -2.72 -13.66 6.65
C GLN A 58 -2.85 -14.90 7.54
N ILE A 59 -2.81 -14.68 8.85
CA ILE A 59 -3.14 -15.69 9.85
C ILE A 59 -4.57 -15.50 10.35
N ALA A 60 -5.06 -16.44 11.16
CA ALA A 60 -6.44 -16.47 11.62
C ALA A 60 -6.83 -15.21 12.40
N THR A 61 -5.88 -14.60 13.08
CA THR A 61 -6.17 -13.49 14.00
C THR A 61 -5.71 -12.14 13.51
N LYS A 62 -4.73 -12.07 12.59
CA LYS A 62 -4.13 -10.83 12.06
C LYS A 62 -3.39 -11.05 10.75
N ARG A 63 -2.87 -9.97 10.18
CA ARG A 63 -1.77 -10.03 9.21
C ARG A 63 -0.44 -9.87 9.91
N GLU A 64 0.54 -10.63 9.49
CA GLU A 64 1.92 -10.53 9.97
C GLU A 64 2.88 -10.39 8.81
N MET A 65 3.99 -9.68 9.03
CA MET A 65 5.11 -9.67 8.08
C MET A 65 5.82 -11.02 8.15
N SER A 66 6.00 -11.68 7.01
CA SER A 66 6.80 -12.90 6.94
C SER A 66 8.27 -12.58 6.67
N ASN A 67 9.16 -13.54 6.84
CA ASN A 67 10.59 -13.35 6.50
C ASN A 67 10.86 -13.55 5.00
N ASP A 68 9.84 -13.83 4.20
CA ASP A 68 10.00 -14.04 2.76
C ASP A 68 10.20 -12.72 2.02
N GLN A 69 11.13 -12.74 1.05
CA GLN A 69 11.36 -11.61 0.15
C GLN A 69 10.07 -11.24 -0.63
N LEU A 70 9.79 -9.94 -0.72
CA LEU A 70 8.75 -9.43 -1.61
C LEU A 70 9.15 -9.64 -3.07
N PRO A 71 8.36 -10.38 -3.88
CA PRO A 71 8.73 -10.67 -5.26
C PRO A 71 8.81 -9.39 -6.12
N TYR A 72 9.78 -9.35 -7.04
CA TYR A 72 9.94 -8.22 -7.98
C TYR A 72 8.68 -7.94 -8.81
N ALA A 73 7.94 -8.99 -9.18
CA ALA A 73 6.67 -8.86 -9.92
C ALA A 73 5.62 -8.05 -9.13
N THR A 74 5.60 -8.19 -7.80
CA THR A 74 4.72 -7.43 -6.90
C THR A 74 5.09 -5.95 -6.91
N ILE A 75 6.38 -5.63 -6.72
CA ILE A 75 6.89 -4.25 -6.77
C ILE A 75 6.58 -3.59 -8.11
N LYS A 76 6.81 -4.31 -9.21
CA LYS A 76 6.49 -3.84 -10.57
C LYS A 76 5.01 -3.53 -10.74
N THR A 77 4.13 -4.32 -10.15
CA THR A 77 2.68 -4.09 -10.19
C THR A 77 2.30 -2.86 -9.37
N HIS A 78 2.79 -2.76 -8.13
CA HIS A 78 2.54 -1.60 -7.27
C HIS A 78 3.01 -0.28 -7.90
N LEU A 79 4.20 -0.26 -8.49
CA LEU A 79 4.72 0.94 -9.16
C LEU A 79 3.89 1.33 -10.40
N LYS A 80 3.40 0.35 -11.15
CA LYS A 80 2.48 0.62 -12.27
C LYS A 80 1.20 1.27 -11.76
N ASP A 81 0.65 0.77 -10.66
CA ASP A 81 -0.57 1.32 -10.06
C ASP A 81 -0.34 2.73 -9.51
N ILE A 82 0.79 2.98 -8.84
CA ILE A 82 1.22 4.33 -8.42
C ILE A 82 1.32 5.26 -9.63
N GLY A 83 1.92 4.79 -10.73
CA GLY A 83 2.02 5.58 -11.96
C GLY A 83 0.64 5.96 -12.53
N HIS A 84 -0.31 5.04 -12.48
CA HIS A 84 -1.70 5.30 -12.87
C HIS A 84 -2.43 6.25 -11.92
N ILE A 85 -2.19 6.14 -10.61
CA ILE A 85 -2.78 7.02 -9.59
C ILE A 85 -2.25 8.45 -9.76
N ALA A 86 -0.96 8.59 -10.02
CA ALA A 86 -0.29 9.87 -10.25
C ALA A 86 -0.58 10.47 -11.64
N GLY A 87 -1.35 9.79 -12.50
CA GLY A 87 -1.75 10.33 -13.80
C GLY A 87 -0.69 10.24 -14.91
N PHE A 88 0.40 9.48 -14.72
CA PHE A 88 1.42 9.34 -15.77
C PHE A 88 0.85 8.65 -17.02
N ARG A 89 1.15 9.20 -18.20
CA ARG A 89 0.89 8.55 -19.49
C ARG A 89 1.66 7.23 -19.62
N GLU A 90 2.96 7.31 -19.36
CA GLU A 90 3.91 6.20 -19.45
C GLU A 90 3.81 5.27 -18.23
N VAL A 91 4.16 4.00 -18.41
CA VAL A 91 4.12 3.01 -17.31
C VAL A 91 5.32 3.23 -16.39
N LEU A 92 5.03 3.61 -15.14
CA LEU A 92 6.04 3.68 -14.10
C LEU A 92 6.51 2.26 -13.70
N LYS A 93 7.83 2.06 -13.71
CA LYS A 93 8.50 0.79 -13.38
C LYS A 93 9.79 1.09 -12.60
N PRO A 94 10.38 0.10 -11.88
CA PRO A 94 11.66 0.30 -11.18
C PRO A 94 12.75 0.88 -12.09
N TYR A 95 12.80 0.42 -13.34
CA TYR A 95 13.72 0.93 -14.36
C TYR A 95 13.60 2.43 -14.61
N SER A 96 12.39 3.01 -14.53
CA SER A 96 12.17 4.44 -14.77
C SER A 96 12.94 5.30 -13.75
N PHE A 97 13.02 4.86 -12.49
CA PHE A 97 13.80 5.55 -11.47
C PHE A 97 15.30 5.47 -11.74
N ARG A 98 15.81 4.28 -12.10
CA ARG A 98 17.23 4.10 -12.44
C ARG A 98 17.62 4.88 -13.69
N TYR A 99 16.72 4.93 -14.68
CA TYR A 99 16.88 5.75 -15.89
C TYR A 99 16.92 7.24 -15.57
N GLY A 100 15.94 7.77 -14.83
CA GLY A 100 15.92 9.17 -14.43
C GLY A 100 17.14 9.55 -13.59
N THR A 101 17.49 8.72 -12.60
CA THR A 101 18.64 8.94 -11.70
C THR A 101 19.96 8.91 -12.47
N GLY A 102 20.16 7.94 -13.36
CA GLY A 102 21.36 7.85 -14.17
C GLY A 102 21.55 9.08 -15.06
N ASN A 103 20.47 9.59 -15.67
CA ASN A 103 20.53 10.83 -16.45
C ASN A 103 20.76 12.07 -15.57
N ALA A 104 20.28 12.08 -14.33
CA ALA A 104 20.55 13.18 -13.40
C ALA A 104 22.04 13.21 -13.01
N PHE A 105 22.63 12.05 -12.73
CA PHE A 105 24.07 11.92 -12.48
C PHE A 105 24.90 12.34 -13.69
N ASP A 106 24.53 11.91 -14.90
CA ASP A 106 25.25 12.26 -16.14
C ASP A 106 25.33 13.77 -16.41
N ARG A 107 24.36 14.54 -15.90
CA ARG A 107 24.32 16.01 -16.04
C ARG A 107 24.92 16.76 -14.87
N SER A 108 25.19 16.08 -13.76
CA SER A 108 25.77 16.69 -12.58
C SER A 108 27.25 16.94 -12.83
N LEU A 109 27.73 18.14 -12.51
CA LEU A 109 29.15 18.47 -12.54
C LEU A 109 29.94 17.74 -11.44
N ASP A 110 29.24 17.26 -10.40
CA ASP A 110 29.84 16.62 -9.23
C ASP A 110 30.01 15.10 -9.41
N VAL A 111 29.48 14.53 -10.49
CA VAL A 111 29.48 13.08 -10.72
C VAL A 111 30.21 12.75 -12.01
N SER A 112 31.44 12.23 -11.88
CA SER A 112 32.18 11.69 -13.03
C SER A 112 31.49 10.45 -13.63
N SER A 113 31.79 10.14 -14.89
CA SER A 113 31.27 8.93 -15.54
C SER A 113 31.63 7.65 -14.79
N ASN A 114 32.82 7.59 -14.17
CA ASN A 114 33.24 6.46 -13.34
C ASN A 114 32.42 6.35 -12.06
N MET A 115 32.16 7.47 -11.37
CA MET A 115 31.28 7.49 -10.20
C MET A 115 29.85 7.09 -10.57
N ARG A 116 29.31 7.62 -11.67
CA ARG A 116 27.99 7.23 -12.17
C ARG A 116 27.93 5.73 -12.44
N ASN A 117 28.94 5.18 -13.13
CA ASN A 117 29.00 3.74 -13.40
C ASN A 117 29.15 2.92 -12.12
N GLY A 118 29.94 3.37 -11.14
CA GLY A 118 30.06 2.73 -9.83
C GLY A 118 28.73 2.71 -9.08
N ILE A 119 28.05 3.85 -8.96
CA ILE A 119 26.74 3.96 -8.30
C ILE A 119 25.69 3.10 -9.02
N MET A 120 25.69 3.13 -10.35
CA MET A 120 24.78 2.33 -11.17
C MET A 120 25.27 0.89 -11.35
N ASN A 121 26.35 0.45 -10.71
CA ASN A 121 26.95 -0.87 -10.88
C ASN A 121 27.05 -1.33 -12.35
N HIS A 122 27.57 -0.46 -13.22
CA HIS A 122 27.84 -0.74 -14.63
C HIS A 122 29.32 -1.05 -14.80
N SER A 123 29.64 -2.11 -15.55
CA SER A 123 31.02 -2.48 -15.86
C SER A 123 31.74 -1.46 -16.74
N ASN A 124 31.00 -0.75 -17.59
CA ASN A 124 31.53 0.29 -18.46
C ASN A 124 30.43 1.29 -18.89
N ASP A 125 30.88 2.37 -19.52
CA ASP A 125 30.05 3.47 -19.99
C ASP A 125 29.06 3.07 -21.11
N LYS A 126 29.38 2.03 -21.89
CA LYS A 126 28.52 1.55 -22.98
C LYS A 126 27.16 1.08 -22.46
N VAL A 127 27.13 0.41 -21.30
CA VAL A 127 25.88 -0.03 -20.66
C VAL A 127 24.95 1.16 -20.40
N PHE A 128 25.51 2.28 -19.93
CA PHE A 128 24.73 3.49 -19.73
C PHE A 128 24.26 4.08 -21.05
N LYS A 129 25.15 4.26 -22.02
CA LYS A 129 24.82 4.84 -23.34
C LYS A 129 23.73 4.06 -24.07
N ASP A 130 23.81 2.74 -24.07
CA ASP A 130 22.89 1.88 -24.83
C ASP A 130 21.50 1.79 -24.19
N HIS A 131 21.42 1.81 -22.85
CA HIS A 131 20.18 1.52 -22.12
C HIS A 131 19.60 2.73 -21.38
N TYR A 132 20.44 3.57 -20.77
CA TYR A 132 20.02 4.59 -19.82
C TYR A 132 20.13 6.01 -20.34
N PHE A 133 21.00 6.30 -21.31
CA PHE A 133 21.16 7.65 -21.84
C PHE A 133 19.86 8.14 -22.48
N SER A 134 19.45 9.37 -22.12
CA SER A 134 18.18 9.91 -22.55
C SER A 134 18.13 10.13 -24.05
N ARG A 135 17.14 9.51 -24.72
CA ARG A 135 16.83 9.83 -26.12
C ARG A 135 16.20 11.21 -26.30
N THR A 136 15.64 11.76 -25.23
CA THR A 136 15.15 13.14 -25.20
C THR A 136 16.26 14.00 -24.61
N ILE A 137 16.93 14.77 -25.47
CA ILE A 137 18.05 15.62 -25.07
C ILE A 137 17.50 16.86 -24.36
N SER A 138 17.62 16.85 -23.03
CA SER A 138 17.22 17.97 -22.17
C SER A 138 18.34 19.01 -22.07
N LEU A 139 18.75 19.54 -23.24
CA LEU A 139 19.72 20.61 -23.38
C LEU A 139 19.09 21.68 -24.28
N ASP A 140 19.23 22.94 -23.87
CA ASP A 140 18.85 24.07 -24.71
C ASP A 140 19.92 24.29 -25.79
N VAL A 141 19.82 23.51 -26.87
CA VAL A 141 20.81 23.53 -27.97
C VAL A 141 20.88 24.91 -28.61
N GLN A 142 19.75 25.62 -28.71
CA GLN A 142 19.71 26.96 -29.29
C GLN A 142 20.51 27.95 -28.44
N ALA A 143 20.33 27.92 -27.12
CA ALA A 143 21.09 28.79 -26.23
C ALA A 143 22.59 28.46 -26.26
N VAL A 144 22.95 27.18 -26.34
CA VAL A 144 24.35 26.76 -26.50
C VAL A 144 24.95 27.31 -27.79
N VAL A 145 24.31 27.11 -28.94
CA VAL A 145 24.81 27.57 -30.24
C VAL A 145 24.93 29.10 -30.30
N ARG A 146 23.98 29.81 -29.70
CA ARG A 146 23.97 31.27 -29.66
C ARG A 146 24.82 31.86 -28.53
N SER A 147 25.44 31.02 -27.70
CA SER A 147 26.17 31.45 -26.50
C SER A 147 25.33 32.33 -25.56
N THR A 148 24.04 32.02 -25.41
CA THR A 148 23.11 32.71 -24.50
C THR A 148 22.81 31.87 -23.26
N GLN A 149 22.23 32.49 -22.23
CA GLN A 149 21.81 31.80 -21.01
C GLN A 149 20.77 30.69 -21.32
N PRO A 150 21.05 29.40 -21.01
CA PRO A 150 20.12 28.31 -21.27
C PRO A 150 18.88 28.32 -20.36
N GLN A 151 17.71 27.99 -20.91
CA GLN A 151 16.47 27.82 -20.15
C GLN A 151 16.37 26.43 -19.50
N ARG A 152 17.30 26.13 -18.59
CA ARG A 152 17.50 24.77 -18.04
C ARG A 152 16.24 24.17 -17.43
N ASP A 153 15.54 24.92 -16.57
CA ASP A 153 14.37 24.41 -15.86
C ASP A 153 13.19 24.14 -16.79
N LEU A 154 12.98 25.02 -17.78
CA LEU A 154 11.92 24.85 -18.78
C LEU A 154 12.17 23.61 -19.64
N ILE A 155 13.38 23.46 -20.17
CA ILE A 155 13.77 22.30 -20.99
C ILE A 155 13.68 21.03 -20.15
N GLN A 156 14.13 21.07 -18.90
CA GLN A 156 14.04 19.94 -17.98
C GLN A 156 12.59 19.53 -17.72
N ALA A 157 11.71 20.49 -17.42
CA ALA A 157 10.29 20.24 -17.25
C ALA A 157 9.68 19.61 -18.51
N ALA A 158 9.96 20.18 -19.69
CA ALA A 158 9.48 19.71 -20.99
C ALA A 158 10.03 18.33 -21.40
N CYS A 159 11.18 17.91 -20.87
CA CYS A 159 11.80 16.63 -21.17
C CYS A 159 11.54 15.56 -20.09
N SER A 160 11.02 15.95 -18.93
CA SER A 160 10.71 15.06 -17.82
C SER A 160 9.51 14.15 -18.10
N MET A 161 9.49 12.95 -17.50
CA MET A 161 8.30 12.07 -17.55
C MET A 161 7.08 12.73 -16.85
N SER A 162 7.33 13.61 -15.87
CA SER A 162 6.30 14.37 -15.14
C SER A 162 5.48 15.32 -16.00
N ARG A 163 5.98 15.74 -17.17
CA ARG A 163 5.18 16.55 -18.12
C ARG A 163 3.87 15.88 -18.56
N SER A 164 3.81 14.55 -18.43
CA SER A 164 2.68 13.73 -18.86
C SER A 164 1.69 13.44 -17.74
N ILE A 165 1.88 14.04 -16.55
CA ILE A 165 0.96 13.89 -15.43
C ILE A 165 -0.34 14.62 -15.78
N ASP A 166 -1.42 13.85 -15.78
CA ASP A 166 -2.78 14.37 -15.96
C ASP A 166 -3.69 13.77 -14.87
N PRO A 167 -4.16 14.59 -13.90
CA PRO A 167 -5.07 14.14 -12.84
C PRO A 167 -6.40 13.57 -13.35
N ASN A 168 -6.87 14.04 -14.51
CA ASN A 168 -8.15 13.66 -15.11
C ASN A 168 -8.05 12.40 -15.98
N ARG A 169 -6.84 11.86 -16.17
CA ARG A 169 -6.63 10.63 -16.95
C ARG A 169 -7.47 9.48 -16.38
N PRO A 170 -8.22 8.71 -17.21
CA PRO A 170 -9.12 7.67 -16.72
C PRO A 170 -8.45 6.66 -15.78
N ARG A 171 -8.90 6.65 -14.52
CA ARG A 171 -8.44 5.72 -13.47
C ARG A 171 -9.36 4.53 -13.28
N TYR A 172 -10.66 4.75 -13.42
CA TYR A 172 -11.71 3.77 -13.19
C TYR A 172 -12.58 3.61 -14.43
N LEU A 173 -13.27 2.48 -14.51
CA LEU A 173 -14.31 2.27 -15.51
C LEU A 173 -15.56 3.06 -15.14
N THR A 174 -16.22 3.60 -16.17
CA THR A 174 -17.55 4.20 -16.01
C THR A 174 -18.60 3.15 -15.66
N SER A 175 -19.78 3.59 -15.21
CA SER A 175 -20.89 2.70 -14.90
C SER A 175 -21.33 1.89 -16.13
N GLU A 176 -21.36 2.52 -17.30
CA GLU A 176 -21.72 1.90 -18.58
C GLU A 176 -20.70 0.84 -18.98
N GLN A 177 -19.40 1.12 -18.81
CA GLN A 177 -18.33 0.16 -19.07
C GLN A 177 -18.37 -1.02 -18.09
N LYS A 178 -18.74 -0.81 -16.83
CA LYS A 178 -18.95 -1.90 -15.87
C LYS A 178 -20.14 -2.77 -16.28
N GLN A 179 -21.23 -2.15 -16.74
CA GLN A 179 -22.42 -2.85 -17.22
C GLN A 179 -22.13 -3.65 -18.48
N SER A 180 -21.32 -3.14 -19.42
CA SER A 180 -20.97 -3.88 -20.64
C SER A 180 -20.23 -5.17 -20.33
N ILE A 181 -19.32 -5.17 -19.34
CA ILE A 181 -18.65 -6.39 -18.86
C ILE A 181 -19.66 -7.37 -18.24
N ALA A 182 -20.66 -6.87 -17.49
CA ALA A 182 -21.69 -7.72 -16.90
C ALA A 182 -22.63 -8.33 -17.95
N LYS A 183 -22.82 -7.66 -19.09
CA LYS A 183 -23.62 -8.10 -20.22
C LYS A 183 -22.88 -9.01 -21.21
N ASP A 184 -21.60 -9.31 -20.96
CA ASP A 184 -20.79 -10.18 -21.83
C ASP A 184 -21.42 -11.59 -21.93
N PRO A 185 -21.67 -12.10 -23.16
CA PRO A 185 -22.36 -13.39 -23.35
C PRO A 185 -21.63 -14.58 -22.73
N GLU A 186 -20.28 -14.60 -22.77
CA GLU A 186 -19.51 -15.69 -22.17
C GLU A 186 -19.60 -15.67 -20.65
N ILE A 187 -19.48 -14.49 -20.04
CA ILE A 187 -19.66 -14.31 -18.60
C ILE A 187 -21.06 -14.76 -18.19
N GLN A 188 -22.11 -14.33 -18.89
CA GLN A 188 -23.49 -14.75 -18.59
C GLN A 188 -23.68 -16.26 -18.74
N LYS A 189 -23.09 -16.88 -19.78
CA LYS A 189 -23.13 -18.33 -19.98
C LYS A 189 -22.43 -19.06 -18.83
N MET A 190 -21.25 -18.60 -18.41
CA MET A 190 -20.52 -19.18 -17.28
C MET A 190 -21.27 -18.99 -15.95
N GLU A 191 -21.88 -17.82 -15.72
CA GLU A 191 -22.69 -17.55 -14.53
C GLU A 191 -23.97 -18.39 -14.49
N LYS A 192 -24.63 -18.61 -15.63
CA LYS A 192 -25.78 -19.53 -15.73
C LYS A 192 -25.38 -20.96 -15.39
N ARG A 193 -24.24 -21.43 -15.92
CA ARG A 193 -23.70 -22.76 -15.59
C ARG A 193 -23.39 -22.92 -14.10
N LEU A 194 -22.90 -21.86 -13.43
CA LEU A 194 -22.66 -21.87 -11.98
C LEU A 194 -23.93 -22.00 -11.14
N LYS A 195 -25.08 -21.53 -11.66
CA LYS A 195 -26.38 -21.64 -10.98
C LYS A 195 -27.01 -23.03 -11.17
N GLN A 196 -26.53 -23.81 -12.13
CA GLN A 196 -26.98 -25.18 -12.35
C GLN A 196 -26.21 -26.10 -11.40
N ASN A 197 -26.93 -26.85 -10.55
CA ASN A 197 -26.38 -27.71 -9.49
C ASN A 197 -25.69 -29.00 -10.01
N SER A 198 -25.18 -29.00 -11.24
CA SER A 198 -24.59 -30.18 -11.89
C SER A 198 -23.06 -30.26 -11.79
N MET A 199 -22.41 -29.26 -11.18
CA MET A 199 -20.94 -29.19 -11.10
C MET A 199 -20.40 -29.80 -9.81
N ASN A 200 -19.27 -30.51 -9.92
CA ASN A 200 -18.49 -30.86 -8.74
C ASN A 200 -17.76 -29.63 -8.17
N ILE A 201 -17.23 -29.74 -6.94
CA ILE A 201 -16.60 -28.62 -6.22
C ILE A 201 -15.41 -28.03 -7.00
N GLN A 202 -14.59 -28.87 -7.65
CA GLN A 202 -13.41 -28.42 -8.40
C GLN A 202 -13.81 -27.63 -9.65
N GLU A 203 -14.79 -28.12 -10.40
CA GLU A 203 -15.35 -27.45 -11.58
C GLU A 203 -16.02 -26.12 -11.22
N TYR A 204 -16.73 -26.09 -10.10
CA TYR A 204 -17.36 -24.89 -9.57
C TYR A 204 -16.33 -23.80 -9.24
N GLU A 205 -15.25 -24.15 -8.53
CA GLU A 205 -14.18 -23.22 -8.20
C GLU A 205 -13.38 -22.77 -9.44
N LYS A 206 -13.15 -23.68 -10.40
CA LYS A 206 -12.54 -23.34 -11.70
C LYS A 206 -13.41 -22.35 -12.47
N CYS A 207 -14.70 -22.60 -12.60
CA CYS A 207 -15.63 -21.71 -13.29
C CYS A 207 -15.68 -20.32 -12.64
N LYS A 208 -15.73 -20.24 -11.30
CA LYS A 208 -15.61 -18.97 -10.57
C LYS A 208 -14.32 -18.23 -10.88
N ARG A 209 -13.19 -18.94 -10.95
CA ARG A 209 -11.88 -18.36 -11.28
C ARG A 209 -11.86 -17.83 -12.71
N ASP A 210 -12.40 -18.59 -13.65
CA ASP A 210 -12.45 -18.23 -15.07
C ASP A 210 -13.31 -16.97 -15.32
N ILE A 211 -14.47 -16.87 -14.66
CA ILE A 211 -15.30 -15.66 -14.68
C ILE A 211 -14.52 -14.46 -14.14
N ARG A 212 -13.84 -14.62 -13.00
CA ARG A 212 -13.04 -13.55 -12.38
C ARG A 212 -11.94 -13.09 -13.34
N ASN A 213 -11.22 -14.03 -13.94
CA ASN A 213 -10.13 -13.77 -14.87
C ASN A 213 -10.63 -13.10 -16.15
N LYS A 214 -11.76 -13.56 -16.73
CA LYS A 214 -12.39 -12.94 -17.91
C LYS A 214 -12.81 -11.50 -17.60
N LYS A 215 -13.55 -11.27 -16.50
CA LYS A 215 -13.92 -9.92 -16.06
C LYS A 215 -12.70 -9.03 -15.90
N GLN A 216 -11.63 -9.52 -15.27
CA GLN A 216 -10.40 -8.75 -15.07
C GLN A 216 -9.70 -8.41 -16.40
N ARG A 217 -9.62 -9.37 -17.34
CA ARG A 217 -9.06 -9.12 -18.68
C ARG A 217 -9.84 -8.05 -19.44
N MET A 218 -11.18 -8.12 -19.43
CA MET A 218 -12.03 -7.12 -20.06
C MET A 218 -11.87 -5.75 -19.40
N ARG A 219 -11.84 -5.68 -18.07
CA ARG A 219 -11.58 -4.42 -17.34
C ARG A 219 -10.28 -3.77 -17.79
N TYR A 220 -9.21 -4.55 -17.87
CA TYR A 220 -7.92 -4.06 -18.33
C TYR A 220 -7.98 -3.56 -19.78
N GLN A 221 -8.62 -4.30 -20.68
CA GLN A 221 -8.74 -3.93 -22.09
C GLN A 221 -9.54 -2.63 -22.28
N ILE A 222 -10.72 -2.52 -21.64
CA ILE A 222 -11.58 -1.35 -21.74
C ILE A 222 -10.88 -0.12 -21.15
N LEU A 223 -10.27 -0.24 -19.97
CA LEU A 223 -9.56 0.88 -19.36
C LEU A 223 -8.36 1.32 -20.21
N ARG A 224 -7.64 0.38 -20.81
CA ARG A 224 -6.53 0.68 -21.73
C ARG A 224 -7.04 1.41 -22.98
N GLN A 225 -8.18 1.01 -23.54
CA GLN A 225 -8.78 1.68 -24.68
C GLN A 225 -9.26 3.09 -24.31
N SER A 226 -9.99 3.23 -23.20
CA SER A 226 -10.46 4.52 -22.69
C SER A 226 -9.32 5.51 -22.48
N ARG A 227 -8.17 5.06 -21.97
CA ARG A 227 -6.98 5.90 -21.85
C ARG A 227 -6.40 6.33 -23.20
N ARG A 228 -6.36 5.43 -24.19
CA ARG A 228 -5.91 5.78 -25.55
C ARG A 228 -6.83 6.80 -26.21
N ASP A 229 -8.14 6.60 -26.09
CA ASP A 229 -9.14 7.51 -26.65
C ASP A 229 -9.05 8.88 -25.99
N TYR A 230 -8.87 8.89 -24.67
CA TYR A 230 -8.64 10.11 -23.89
C TYR A 230 -7.37 10.85 -24.33
N GLU A 231 -6.23 10.15 -24.44
CA GLU A 231 -4.96 10.72 -24.89
C GLU A 231 -5.03 11.33 -26.30
N LYS A 232 -5.93 10.82 -27.16
CA LYS A 232 -6.15 11.37 -28.50
C LYS A 232 -7.10 12.57 -28.49
N THR A 233 -8.23 12.46 -27.79
CA THR A 233 -9.36 13.40 -27.91
C THR A 233 -9.34 14.53 -26.89
N GLN A 234 -8.75 14.33 -25.72
CA GLN A 234 -8.75 15.37 -24.69
C GLN A 234 -7.94 16.60 -25.09
N PRO A 235 -6.71 16.49 -25.65
CA PRO A 235 -5.95 17.66 -26.06
C PRO A 235 -6.68 18.52 -27.10
N GLU A 236 -7.39 17.89 -28.05
CA GLU A 236 -8.20 18.59 -29.05
C GLU A 236 -9.32 19.41 -28.39
N LYS A 237 -10.02 18.84 -27.41
CA LYS A 237 -11.07 19.53 -26.65
C LYS A 237 -10.51 20.69 -25.83
N ASP A 238 -9.38 20.46 -25.15
CA ASP A 238 -8.72 21.46 -24.32
C ASP A 238 -8.24 22.65 -25.16
N ILE A 239 -7.71 22.40 -26.36
CA ILE A 239 -7.32 23.45 -27.31
C ILE A 239 -8.56 24.21 -27.82
N GLN A 240 -9.61 23.50 -28.25
CA GLN A 240 -10.84 24.13 -28.73
C GLN A 240 -11.49 25.02 -27.66
N GLN A 241 -11.53 24.56 -26.41
CA GLN A 241 -12.07 25.33 -25.30
C GLN A 241 -11.29 26.64 -25.08
N GLN A 242 -9.96 26.57 -25.09
CA GLN A 242 -9.10 27.75 -24.97
C GLN A 242 -9.25 28.73 -26.13
N LEU A 243 -9.33 28.23 -27.37
CA LEU A 243 -9.57 29.07 -28.55
C LEU A 243 -10.93 29.78 -28.51
N LEU A 244 -11.92 29.20 -27.82
CA LEU A 244 -13.21 29.83 -27.53
C LEU A 244 -13.16 30.84 -26.36
N GLY A 245 -11.98 31.14 -25.83
CA GLY A 245 -11.78 32.04 -24.70
C GLY A 245 -12.27 31.50 -23.35
N LYS A 246 -12.62 30.21 -23.29
CA LYS A 246 -13.05 29.56 -22.04
C LYS A 246 -11.81 29.05 -21.32
N GLY A 247 -11.53 29.59 -20.15
CA GLY A 247 -10.50 29.06 -19.26
C GLY A 247 -10.85 27.65 -18.76
N PHE A 248 -9.91 27.00 -18.09
CA PHE A 248 -10.20 25.81 -17.30
C PHE A 248 -10.70 26.25 -15.93
N GLU A 249 -11.80 25.68 -15.45
CA GLU A 249 -12.13 25.79 -14.03
C GLU A 249 -10.96 25.19 -13.24
N GLU A 250 -10.40 25.91 -12.27
CA GLU A 250 -9.54 25.31 -11.25
C GLU A 250 -10.39 24.36 -10.40
N LYS A 251 -10.71 23.19 -10.95
CA LYS A 251 -11.10 22.06 -10.14
C LYS A 251 -9.82 21.64 -9.42
N MET A 252 -9.58 22.24 -8.26
CA MET A 252 -8.93 21.51 -7.18
C MET A 252 -9.85 20.32 -6.88
N GLU A 253 -9.82 19.29 -7.73
CA GLU A 253 -10.19 17.95 -7.31
C GLU A 253 -9.17 17.59 -6.24
N THR A 254 -9.49 17.98 -5.01
CA THR A 254 -8.97 17.40 -3.80
C THR A 254 -8.86 15.91 -4.07
N VAL A 255 -7.63 15.38 -3.96
CA VAL A 255 -7.33 13.95 -3.88
C VAL A 255 -8.58 13.23 -3.40
N PRO A 256 -9.13 12.24 -4.14
CA PRO A 256 -10.45 11.68 -3.87
C PRO A 256 -10.67 11.56 -2.36
N LYS A 257 -11.69 12.25 -1.84
CA LYS A 257 -12.07 12.34 -0.42
C LYS A 257 -12.44 10.98 0.22
N GLU A 258 -11.94 9.85 -0.26
CA GLU A 258 -12.46 8.52 0.07
C GLU A 258 -11.37 7.43 0.08
N SER A 259 -10.42 7.62 0.99
CA SER A 259 -10.16 6.63 2.04
C SER A 259 -9.74 7.44 3.26
N GLN A 260 -10.45 7.34 4.38
CA GLN A 260 -10.08 8.00 5.63
C GLN A 260 -8.62 7.65 5.94
N ARG A 261 -7.69 8.59 5.65
CA ARG A 261 -6.31 8.47 6.12
C ARG A 261 -6.42 8.35 7.62
N THR A 262 -5.88 7.28 8.17
CA THR A 262 -5.85 7.14 9.63
C THR A 262 -4.90 8.19 10.19
N GLN A 263 -5.04 8.52 11.47
CA GLN A 263 -4.10 9.43 12.13
C GLN A 263 -2.64 8.95 11.99
N GLY A 264 -2.41 7.63 11.96
CA GLY A 264 -1.10 7.04 11.67
C GLY A 264 -0.56 7.38 10.28
N HIS A 265 -1.41 7.36 9.24
CA HIS A 265 -1.01 7.78 7.89
C HIS A 265 -0.60 9.25 7.88
N GLU A 266 -1.39 10.12 8.52
CA GLU A 266 -1.14 11.56 8.54
C GLU A 266 0.16 11.87 9.28
N ARG A 267 0.39 11.27 10.46
CA ARG A 267 1.66 11.40 11.18
C ARG A 267 2.85 10.95 10.34
N LEU A 268 2.75 9.78 9.70
CA LEU A 268 3.82 9.27 8.84
C LEU A 268 4.14 10.22 7.69
N ILE A 269 3.10 10.69 6.96
CA ILE A 269 3.28 11.60 5.83
C ILE A 269 3.93 12.89 6.31
N LEU A 270 3.34 13.56 7.31
CA LEU A 270 3.83 14.83 7.82
C LEU A 270 5.28 14.72 8.30
N ALA A 271 5.59 13.72 9.14
CA ALA A 271 6.93 13.55 9.70
C ALA A 271 7.96 13.23 8.61
N ALA A 272 7.64 12.33 7.67
CA ALA A 272 8.57 11.95 6.61
C ALA A 272 8.81 13.08 5.59
N THR A 273 7.78 13.87 5.27
CA THR A 273 7.86 14.96 4.29
C THR A 273 8.23 16.32 4.88
N SER A 274 8.42 16.41 6.20
CA SER A 274 8.81 17.65 6.87
C SER A 274 10.08 18.24 6.25
N PRO A 275 10.16 19.56 5.99
CA PRO A 275 11.35 20.18 5.42
C PRO A 275 12.55 20.07 6.39
N PRO A 276 13.80 20.10 5.88
CA PRO A 276 14.98 20.15 6.74
C PRO A 276 14.98 21.39 7.65
N GLU A 277 15.47 21.22 8.87
CA GLU A 277 15.61 22.33 9.82
C GLU A 277 16.98 23.00 9.72
N SER A 278 17.06 24.27 10.12
CA SER A 278 18.29 25.07 10.03
C SER A 278 19.32 24.73 11.11
N SER A 279 18.89 24.29 12.28
CA SER A 279 19.78 23.92 13.38
C SER A 279 19.99 22.41 13.46
N VAL A 280 21.21 21.99 13.84
CA VAL A 280 21.55 20.56 14.00
C VAL A 280 20.62 19.87 14.99
N ALA A 281 20.32 20.51 16.12
CA ALA A 281 19.45 19.93 17.15
C ALA A 281 17.99 19.77 16.68
N ALA A 282 17.44 20.78 15.99
CA ALA A 282 16.09 20.67 15.42
C ALA A 282 16.04 19.62 14.30
N GLU A 283 17.07 19.55 13.46
CA GLU A 283 17.18 18.56 12.37
C GLU A 283 17.30 17.12 12.91
N MET A 284 18.04 16.92 14.00
CA MET A 284 18.07 15.63 14.70
C MET A 284 16.70 15.27 15.25
N THR A 285 16.01 16.22 15.90
CA THR A 285 14.65 16.01 16.44
C THR A 285 13.66 15.64 15.35
N ARG A 286 13.69 16.34 14.20
CA ARG A 286 12.87 16.04 13.03
C ARG A 286 13.13 14.63 12.49
N LYS A 287 14.40 14.22 12.36
CA LYS A 287 14.77 12.88 11.90
C LYS A 287 14.28 11.80 12.85
N VAL A 288 14.46 12.00 14.15
CA VAL A 288 13.97 11.10 15.19
C VAL A 288 12.46 10.91 15.10
N GLU A 289 11.70 11.99 15.00
CA GLU A 289 10.24 11.90 14.86
C GLU A 289 9.84 11.15 13.59
N ALA A 290 10.53 11.39 12.46
CA ALA A 290 10.27 10.65 11.23
C ALA A 290 10.60 9.15 11.35
N ILE A 291 11.67 8.77 12.03
CA ILE A 291 12.03 7.37 12.31
C ILE A 291 10.97 6.72 13.20
N ASN A 292 10.54 7.40 14.27
CA ASN A 292 9.48 6.91 15.16
C ASN A 292 8.15 6.76 14.43
N ALA A 293 7.78 7.73 13.58
CA ALA A 293 6.56 7.65 12.79
C ALA A 293 6.57 6.44 11.84
N VAL A 294 7.71 6.14 11.18
CA VAL A 294 7.86 4.91 10.38
C VAL A 294 7.74 3.66 11.25
N LYS A 295 8.50 3.61 12.36
CA LYS A 295 8.51 2.48 13.29
C LYS A 295 7.12 2.14 13.81
N ASP A 296 6.39 3.15 14.29
CA ASP A 296 5.04 2.98 14.85
C ASP A 296 4.06 2.54 13.77
N TYR A 297 4.21 3.08 12.55
CA TYR A 297 3.38 2.69 11.42
C TYR A 297 3.61 1.25 10.97
N CYS A 298 4.82 0.71 11.10
CA CYS A 298 5.10 -0.70 10.76
C CYS A 298 4.28 -1.69 11.60
N SER A 299 3.85 -1.32 12.80
CA SER A 299 2.99 -2.16 13.65
C SER A 299 1.50 -1.95 13.38
N PHE A 300 1.14 -0.98 12.54
CA PHE A 300 -0.24 -0.63 12.24
C PHE A 300 -0.79 -1.52 11.11
N GLU A 301 -1.79 -2.35 11.41
CA GLU A 301 -2.49 -3.14 10.38
C GLU A 301 -3.47 -2.23 9.62
N GLU A 302 -3.13 -1.84 8.39
CA GLU A 302 -4.07 -1.19 7.50
C GLU A 302 -5.24 -2.15 7.21
N GLY A 303 -6.40 -1.90 7.85
CA GLY A 303 -7.61 -2.68 7.62
C GLY A 303 -7.96 -2.73 6.13
N GLU A 304 -8.64 -3.79 5.66
CA GLU A 304 -8.96 -3.86 4.22
C GLU A 304 -9.73 -2.61 3.77
N MET A 305 -9.31 -2.01 2.66
CA MET A 305 -10.06 -0.96 1.97
C MET A 305 -11.52 -1.41 1.83
N PRO A 306 -12.50 -0.59 2.26
CA PRO A 306 -13.90 -0.96 2.12
C PRO A 306 -14.15 -1.27 0.65
N ARG A 307 -14.42 -2.54 0.33
CA ARG A 307 -15.00 -2.89 -0.96
C ARG A 307 -16.32 -2.15 -0.96
N ARG A 308 -16.46 -1.09 -1.76
CA ARG A 308 -17.75 -0.46 -2.04
C ARG A 308 -18.70 -1.55 -2.54
N ARG A 309 -19.38 -2.22 -1.62
CA ARG A 309 -20.73 -2.73 -1.85
C ARG A 309 -21.58 -1.48 -1.98
N ALA A 310 -22.56 -1.54 -2.88
CA ALA A 310 -23.54 -0.47 -3.05
C ALA A 310 -23.95 0.06 -1.67
N GLU A 311 -23.92 1.38 -1.54
CA GLU A 311 -24.29 2.10 -0.32
C GLU A 311 -25.60 1.51 0.21
N ASP A 312 -25.52 0.87 1.37
CA ASP A 312 -26.70 0.44 2.11
C ASP A 312 -27.35 1.73 2.64
N PRO A 313 -28.64 2.02 2.36
CA PRO A 313 -29.28 3.30 2.69
C PRO A 313 -29.37 3.64 4.19
N CYS A 314 -28.78 2.85 5.07
CA CYS A 314 -28.90 2.99 6.52
C CYS A 314 -27.61 3.47 7.22
N ALA A 315 -26.50 3.69 6.53
CA ALA A 315 -25.24 4.12 7.15
C ALA A 315 -25.04 5.65 7.10
N ASN A 316 -26.01 6.43 7.60
CA ASN A 316 -25.85 7.86 7.83
C ASN A 316 -25.63 8.14 9.32
N TYR A 317 -24.43 7.84 9.81
CA TYR A 317 -23.85 8.48 10.99
C TYR A 317 -22.33 8.31 10.98
N LYS A 318 -21.59 9.42 10.86
CA LYS A 318 -20.14 9.47 11.12
C LYS A 318 -19.86 10.56 12.14
N PRO A 319 -19.75 10.25 13.44
CA PRO A 319 -19.08 11.14 14.37
C PRO A 319 -17.60 11.18 14.06
N GLN A 320 -16.97 12.34 14.25
CA GLN A 320 -15.55 12.38 14.54
C GLN A 320 -15.33 11.73 15.91
N GLU A 321 -15.05 10.43 15.91
CA GLU A 321 -14.79 9.70 17.15
C GLU A 321 -13.39 9.99 17.66
N THR A 322 -13.31 10.70 18.79
CA THR A 322 -12.12 10.83 19.62
C THR A 322 -11.63 9.46 20.11
N ASP A 323 -10.36 9.35 20.50
CA ASP A 323 -9.76 8.07 20.93
C ASP A 323 -10.45 7.48 22.18
N ASP A 324 -11.01 8.34 23.04
CA ASP A 324 -11.76 7.94 24.24
C ASP A 324 -13.14 7.36 23.90
N THR A 325 -13.84 7.89 22.89
CA THR A 325 -15.12 7.32 22.44
C THR A 325 -14.94 5.94 21.81
N ARG A 326 -13.83 5.70 21.10
CA ARG A 326 -13.50 4.38 20.53
C ARG A 326 -13.27 3.32 21.60
N LYS A 327 -12.47 3.65 22.62
CA LYS A 327 -12.20 2.74 23.75
C LYS A 327 -13.49 2.38 24.47
N LYS A 328 -14.35 3.37 24.72
CA LYS A 328 -15.65 3.16 25.37
C LYS A 328 -16.57 2.26 24.54
N ALA A 329 -16.67 2.49 23.23
CA ALA A 329 -17.48 1.65 22.34
C ALA A 329 -16.99 0.19 22.28
N ILE A 330 -15.67 -0.04 22.34
CA ILE A 330 -15.10 -1.39 22.38
C ILE A 330 -15.41 -2.09 23.71
N GLU A 331 -15.28 -1.40 24.85
CA GLU A 331 -15.63 -1.97 26.15
C GLU A 331 -17.12 -2.28 26.26
N GLU A 332 -18.00 -1.38 25.80
CA GLU A 332 -19.44 -1.65 25.72
C GLU A 332 -19.75 -2.87 24.85
N ALA A 333 -19.08 -3.00 23.70
CA ALA A 333 -19.27 -4.15 22.82
C ALA A 333 -18.75 -5.46 23.43
N LYS A 334 -17.64 -5.43 24.19
CA LYS A 334 -17.17 -6.59 24.96
C LYS A 334 -18.19 -6.99 26.02
N ASP A 335 -18.74 -6.02 26.75
CA ASP A 335 -19.74 -6.28 27.78
C ASP A 335 -21.01 -6.91 27.22
N VAL A 336 -21.48 -6.45 26.06
CA VAL A 336 -22.61 -7.07 25.35
C VAL A 336 -22.23 -8.47 24.86
N PHE A 337 -21.04 -8.60 24.26
CA PHE A 337 -20.55 -9.88 23.72
C PHE A 337 -20.46 -10.97 24.80
N PHE A 338 -19.97 -10.65 26.00
CA PHE A 338 -19.86 -11.61 27.11
C PHE A 338 -21.20 -11.98 27.76
N LYS A 339 -22.25 -11.17 27.56
CA LYS A 339 -23.61 -11.44 28.07
C LYS A 339 -24.47 -12.25 27.10
N GLU A 340 -24.15 -12.26 25.81
CA GLU A 340 -24.92 -12.97 24.79
C GLU A 340 -24.50 -14.46 24.66
N ASN A 341 -25.45 -15.38 24.87
CA ASN A 341 -25.22 -16.81 24.64
C ASN A 341 -25.01 -17.19 23.16
N ARG A 342 -25.43 -16.33 22.23
CA ARG A 342 -25.21 -16.48 20.78
C ARG A 342 -24.79 -15.13 20.20
N PRO A 343 -23.50 -14.79 20.28
CA PRO A 343 -23.05 -13.50 19.83
C PRO A 343 -23.19 -13.37 18.31
N LYS A 344 -23.41 -12.13 17.88
CA LYS A 344 -23.38 -11.74 16.47
C LYS A 344 -22.10 -11.01 16.09
N ILE A 345 -21.17 -10.82 17.01
CA ILE A 345 -19.87 -10.18 16.78
C ILE A 345 -18.78 -11.26 16.79
N CYS A 346 -17.76 -11.11 15.96
CA CYS A 346 -16.66 -12.07 15.91
C CYS A 346 -15.64 -11.79 17.02
N PHE A 347 -15.45 -12.74 17.93
CA PHE A 347 -14.52 -12.63 19.07
C PHE A 347 -13.07 -12.34 18.63
N ILE A 348 -12.65 -12.89 17.49
CA ILE A 348 -11.32 -12.66 16.92
C ILE A 348 -11.19 -11.22 16.41
N CYS A 349 -12.21 -10.73 15.70
CA CYS A 349 -12.21 -9.36 15.18
C CYS A 349 -12.30 -8.34 16.31
N LEU A 350 -13.13 -8.61 17.32
CA LEU A 350 -13.28 -7.77 18.50
C LEU A 350 -11.95 -7.66 19.27
N GLY A 351 -11.25 -8.78 19.42
CA GLY A 351 -9.94 -8.87 20.07
C GLY A 351 -8.77 -8.34 19.24
N ASN A 352 -8.91 -8.17 17.91
CA ASN A 352 -7.81 -7.68 17.07
C ASN A 352 -7.72 -6.15 17.10
N GLU A 353 -6.78 -5.65 17.90
CA GLU A 353 -6.46 -4.21 18.02
C GLU A 353 -5.98 -3.55 16.73
N GLY A 354 -5.44 -4.32 15.78
CA GLY A 354 -5.00 -3.81 14.48
C GLY A 354 -6.14 -3.50 13.51
N LEU A 355 -7.38 -3.95 13.78
CA LEU A 355 -8.52 -3.67 12.91
C LEU A 355 -9.14 -2.29 13.20
N VAL A 356 -9.64 -1.64 12.15
CA VAL A 356 -10.48 -0.44 12.28
C VAL A 356 -11.77 -0.72 13.07
N LEU A 357 -12.26 0.28 13.81
CA LEU A 357 -13.38 0.13 14.75
C LEU A 357 -14.61 -0.55 14.11
N GLU A 358 -15.02 -0.10 12.92
CA GLU A 358 -16.17 -0.66 12.17
C GLU A 358 -16.06 -2.18 11.97
N LYS A 359 -14.84 -2.70 11.80
CA LYS A 359 -14.61 -4.14 11.61
C LYS A 359 -14.53 -4.91 12.91
N ARG A 360 -13.96 -4.29 13.95
CA ARG A 360 -13.92 -4.87 15.30
C ARG A 360 -15.32 -5.06 15.86
N LEU A 361 -16.19 -4.08 15.62
CA LEU A 361 -17.56 -4.03 16.11
C LEU A 361 -18.59 -4.55 15.10
N TYR A 362 -18.15 -5.17 14.00
CA TYR A 362 -19.06 -5.62 12.96
C TYR A 362 -20.03 -6.69 13.50
N CYS A 363 -21.31 -6.33 13.51
CA CYS A 363 -22.40 -7.20 13.92
C CYS A 363 -22.99 -7.93 12.70
N PHE A 364 -22.90 -9.26 12.68
CA PHE A 364 -23.45 -10.09 11.62
C PHE A 364 -24.98 -10.18 11.73
N ALA A 365 -25.66 -10.26 10.59
CA ALA A 365 -27.13 -10.35 10.55
C ALA A 365 -27.67 -11.57 11.34
N SER A 366 -26.92 -12.69 11.33
CA SER A 366 -27.26 -13.90 12.05
C SER A 366 -26.02 -14.59 12.64
N PRO A 367 -26.16 -15.38 13.73
CA PRO A 367 -25.08 -16.23 14.23
C PRO A 367 -24.51 -17.18 13.17
N GLY A 368 -25.34 -17.65 12.23
CA GLY A 368 -24.88 -18.51 11.13
C GLY A 368 -23.94 -17.79 10.14
N ASP A 369 -24.13 -16.48 9.93
CA ASP A 369 -23.21 -15.69 9.10
C ASP A 369 -21.90 -15.41 9.81
N LEU A 370 -21.94 -15.22 11.14
CA LEU A 370 -20.75 -15.19 11.98
C LEU A 370 -19.97 -16.51 11.84
N SER A 371 -20.64 -17.67 11.88
CA SER A 371 -19.99 -18.97 11.69
C SER A 371 -19.28 -19.11 10.34
N LYS A 372 -19.89 -18.61 9.25
CA LYS A 372 -19.27 -18.60 7.91
C LYS A 372 -18.03 -17.71 7.88
N HIS A 373 -18.06 -16.58 8.58
CA HIS A 373 -16.92 -15.69 8.73
C HIS A 373 -15.81 -16.36 9.55
N PHE A 374 -16.14 -16.95 10.71
CA PHE A 374 -15.20 -17.68 11.57
C PHE A 374 -14.48 -18.82 10.85
N LYS A 375 -15.15 -19.54 9.94
CA LYS A 375 -14.51 -20.55 9.09
C LYS A 375 -13.34 -20.00 8.25
N ARG A 376 -13.35 -18.72 7.89
CA ARG A 376 -12.24 -18.09 7.16
C ARG A 376 -11.00 -17.93 8.04
N HIS A 377 -11.22 -17.54 9.29
CA HIS A 377 -10.15 -17.49 10.30
C HIS A 377 -9.57 -18.88 10.53
N LEU A 378 -10.42 -19.92 10.66
CA LEU A 378 -9.94 -21.31 10.79
C LEU A 378 -9.10 -21.79 9.59
N MET A 379 -9.45 -21.40 8.36
CA MET A 379 -8.65 -21.73 7.17
C MET A 379 -7.28 -21.06 7.14
N GLN A 380 -7.09 -20.03 7.96
CA GLN A 380 -5.86 -19.24 8.08
C GLN A 380 -5.13 -19.53 9.40
N PHE A 381 -5.55 -20.56 10.13
CA PHE A 381 -4.95 -20.92 11.40
C PHE A 381 -3.48 -21.32 11.22
N ASN A 382 -2.60 -20.73 12.02
CA ASN A 382 -1.21 -21.12 12.04
C ASN A 382 -1.00 -22.41 12.86
N GLU A 383 -1.07 -23.57 12.20
CA GLU A 383 -0.87 -24.88 12.85
C GLU A 383 0.57 -25.08 13.36
N SER A 384 1.56 -24.30 12.89
CA SER A 384 2.96 -24.46 13.31
C SER A 384 3.29 -23.78 14.64
N LYS A 385 2.70 -22.60 14.88
CA LYS A 385 2.95 -21.79 16.08
C LYS A 385 1.76 -21.74 17.04
N GLY A 386 0.59 -22.20 16.60
CA GLY A 386 -0.68 -21.90 17.26
C GLY A 386 -1.08 -20.43 17.12
N GLU A 387 -2.21 -20.08 17.71
CA GLU A 387 -2.77 -18.72 17.75
C GLU A 387 -3.11 -18.33 19.19
N GLU A 388 -3.43 -17.06 19.44
CA GLU A 388 -3.89 -16.61 20.76
C GLU A 388 -5.27 -15.97 20.65
N CYS A 389 -6.20 -16.37 21.52
CA CYS A 389 -7.43 -15.63 21.72
C CYS A 389 -7.14 -14.37 22.54
N ARG A 390 -7.14 -13.19 21.91
CA ARG A 390 -6.82 -11.91 22.60
C ARG A 390 -7.87 -11.44 23.61
N LEU A 391 -9.09 -12.01 23.58
CA LEU A 391 -10.12 -11.72 24.57
C LEU A 391 -9.91 -12.54 25.85
N CYS A 392 -9.61 -13.83 25.71
CA CYS A 392 -9.39 -14.74 26.84
C CYS A 392 -7.92 -14.82 27.28
N LYS A 393 -6.99 -14.32 26.47
CA LYS A 393 -5.53 -14.48 26.62
C LYS A 393 -5.10 -15.95 26.74
N VAL A 394 -5.71 -16.80 25.92
CA VAL A 394 -5.46 -18.26 25.90
C VAL A 394 -4.77 -18.64 24.60
N HIS A 395 -3.71 -19.43 24.70
CA HIS A 395 -3.02 -20.01 23.57
C HIS A 395 -3.78 -21.21 23.00
N LEU A 396 -4.02 -21.18 21.70
CA LEU A 396 -4.73 -22.17 20.93
C LEU A 396 -3.72 -22.93 20.08
N SER A 397 -3.49 -24.19 20.40
CA SER A 397 -2.43 -25.01 19.81
C SER A 397 -2.74 -25.53 18.40
N ASN A 398 -4.02 -25.73 18.06
CA ASN A 398 -4.45 -26.22 16.75
C ASN A 398 -5.86 -25.73 16.39
N SER A 399 -6.26 -25.91 15.12
CA SER A 399 -7.56 -25.46 14.62
C SER A 399 -8.76 -26.15 15.31
N LEU A 400 -8.58 -27.33 15.92
CA LEU A 400 -9.62 -28.00 16.70
C LEU A 400 -9.78 -27.34 18.08
N HIS A 401 -8.67 -27.01 18.74
CA HIS A 401 -8.65 -26.26 19.99
C HIS A 401 -9.31 -24.90 19.80
N MET A 402 -9.02 -24.18 18.71
CA MET A 402 -9.68 -22.92 18.38
C MET A 402 -11.20 -23.09 18.17
N ARG A 403 -11.65 -24.15 17.50
CA ARG A 403 -13.09 -24.44 17.32
C ARG A 403 -13.78 -24.72 18.65
N ARG A 404 -13.14 -25.51 19.51
CA ARG A 404 -13.65 -25.84 20.83
C ARG A 404 -13.74 -24.60 21.72
N HIS A 405 -12.66 -23.81 21.77
CA HIS A 405 -12.62 -22.55 22.49
C HIS A 405 -13.69 -21.57 22.01
N ALA A 406 -13.85 -21.42 20.68
CA ALA A 406 -14.89 -20.57 20.10
C ALA A 406 -16.31 -21.00 20.49
N PHE A 407 -16.56 -22.30 20.64
CA PHE A 407 -17.85 -22.81 21.07
C PHE A 407 -18.07 -22.65 22.58
N GLU A 408 -17.12 -23.11 23.39
CA GLU A 408 -17.25 -23.17 24.85
C GLU A 408 -17.14 -21.80 25.51
N GLN A 409 -16.24 -20.92 25.04
CA GLN A 409 -15.97 -19.63 25.68
C GLN A 409 -16.69 -18.45 25.01
N HIS A 410 -17.11 -18.64 23.75
CA HIS A 410 -17.62 -17.54 22.91
C HIS A 410 -18.93 -17.86 22.19
N GLY A 411 -19.57 -19.01 22.43
CA GLY A 411 -20.86 -19.36 21.82
C GLY A 411 -20.89 -19.36 20.28
N THR A 412 -19.73 -19.32 19.61
CA THR A 412 -19.61 -19.18 18.17
C THR A 412 -19.65 -20.55 17.52
N VAL A 413 -20.81 -20.92 16.98
CA VAL A 413 -21.07 -22.28 16.50
C VAL A 413 -20.53 -22.49 15.08
N SER A 414 -19.39 -23.14 14.91
CA SER A 414 -19.08 -23.75 13.59
C SER A 414 -19.89 -25.03 13.47
N ASN A 415 -20.85 -25.12 12.53
CA ASN A 415 -21.50 -26.39 12.18
C ASN A 415 -20.42 -27.47 11.94
N ASN A 416 -20.23 -28.32 12.96
CA ASN A 416 -19.66 -29.67 13.01
C ASN A 416 -19.29 -30.03 14.47
N PHE A 417 -20.24 -29.88 15.41
CA PHE A 417 -20.27 -30.67 16.65
C PHE A 417 -21.33 -31.76 16.50
N ARG A 418 -21.08 -32.64 15.54
CA ARG A 418 -21.59 -34.01 15.51
C ARG A 418 -20.49 -34.88 14.93
#